data_AF-A0A7K0LLU1-F1
#
_entry.id   AF-A0A7K0LLU1-F1
#
_cell.length_a   1.000
_cell.length_b   1.000
_cell.length_c   1.000
_cell.angle_alpha   90.00
_cell.angle_beta   90.00
_cell.angle_gamma   90.00
#
_symmetry.space_group_name_H-M   'P 1'
#
loop_
_entity.id
_entity.type
_entity.pdbx_description
1 polymer ?
#
loop_
_entity_poly.entity_id
_entity_poly.type
_entity_poly.pdbx_seq_one_letter_code
_entity_poly.pdbx_strand_id
1 'polypeptide(L)'
;VRLVRSTDDPDSEVYAVKETVSEFANREYKALRELAHLGAPSVQPIAVIEGRTDDSNAELPCALVTRFLPYSLPYRVLLSGKDVTSNDITMMANALALLLVQLHLLGFWWGDCSLSNTLFRRDAEAFAAYLVDAETGEFQKSLSDGQREHDLEIAHFNVAAELEDLALSGVLFPGMDPIRASEAVIKRYHRIWKALKERQVLDPKDRHAVERAMRQLQDLGFAVDEVSVSLDGESQKLYFQPKLVAPGYHRNRLRELTGLETEALQAKRLLASLDRFRGREENPKPPIADSARRWLNETYRPIVEMIPQNARGRIEEAQFFHEVLEHRWYLSEREGHDVGLTFAAQSYIDDVAPFRRDSGVEMEANK
;
A
#
# COMPACT_ATOMS: atom_id res chain seq x y z
N VAL A 1 9.42 -19.49 2.31
CA VAL A 1 8.47 -19.28 1.18
C VAL A 1 9.23 -19.41 -0.13
N ARG A 2 8.68 -20.11 -1.12
CA ARG A 2 9.26 -20.22 -2.47
C ARG A 2 8.32 -19.55 -3.47
N LEU A 3 8.86 -18.85 -4.46
CA LEU A 3 8.08 -18.30 -5.56
C LEU A 3 8.01 -19.31 -6.70
N VAL A 4 6.81 -19.57 -7.21
CA VAL A 4 6.56 -20.57 -8.26
C VAL A 4 5.68 -19.95 -9.34
N ARG A 5 6.07 -20.12 -10.60
CA ARG A 5 5.27 -19.73 -11.75
C ARG A 5 4.21 -20.77 -12.06
N SER A 6 3.04 -20.34 -12.54
CA SER A 6 1.99 -21.28 -12.95
C SER A 6 2.37 -22.10 -14.18
N THR A 7 3.22 -21.56 -15.05
CA THR A 7 3.77 -22.20 -16.25
C THR A 7 5.21 -21.75 -16.49
N ASP A 8 5.89 -22.30 -17.50
CA ASP A 8 7.23 -21.84 -17.93
C ASP A 8 7.20 -20.48 -18.66
N ASP A 9 6.01 -19.90 -18.87
CA ASP A 9 5.86 -18.60 -19.52
C ASP A 9 6.39 -17.47 -18.61
N PRO A 10 7.33 -16.62 -19.08
CA PRO A 10 7.80 -15.44 -18.36
C PRO A 10 6.72 -14.47 -17.90
N ASP A 11 5.53 -14.49 -18.52
CA ASP A 11 4.39 -13.64 -18.17
C ASP A 11 3.32 -14.36 -17.32
N SER A 12 3.56 -15.62 -16.93
CA SER A 12 2.63 -16.40 -16.11
C SER A 12 2.42 -15.82 -14.70
N GLU A 13 1.25 -16.05 -14.10
CA GLU A 13 1.02 -15.74 -12.69
C GLU A 13 2.08 -16.39 -11.77
N VAL A 14 2.50 -15.64 -10.75
CA VAL A 14 3.44 -16.11 -9.73
C VAL A 14 2.71 -16.34 -8.42
N TYR A 15 3.04 -17.43 -7.73
CA TYR A 15 2.51 -17.79 -6.43
C TYR A 15 3.63 -17.87 -5.40
N ALA A 16 3.29 -17.57 -4.15
CA ALA A 16 4.14 -17.79 -3.00
C ALA A 16 3.68 -19.06 -2.28
N VAL A 17 4.61 -20.00 -2.08
CA VAL A 17 4.37 -21.30 -1.45
C VAL A 17 5.08 -21.34 -0.10
N LYS A 18 4.31 -21.43 0.98
CA LYS A 18 4.77 -21.60 2.37
C LYS A 18 4.53 -23.05 2.78
N GLU A 19 5.60 -23.78 3.09
CA GLU A 19 5.52 -25.13 3.63
C GLU A 19 5.39 -25.08 5.16
N THR A 20 4.40 -25.77 5.71
CA THR A 20 4.09 -25.80 7.14
C THR A 20 3.30 -27.07 7.48
N VAL A 21 2.82 -27.20 8.71
CA VAL A 21 1.93 -28.29 9.14
C VAL A 21 0.48 -28.02 8.74
N SER A 22 -0.29 -29.09 8.49
CA SER A 22 -1.69 -29.01 8.02
C SER A 22 -2.56 -28.08 8.87
N GLU A 23 -2.47 -28.16 10.20
CA GLU A 23 -3.26 -27.33 11.12
C GLU A 23 -3.02 -25.82 10.88
N PHE A 24 -1.75 -25.41 10.79
CA PHE A 24 -1.37 -24.02 10.59
C PHE A 24 -1.72 -23.52 9.19
N ALA A 25 -1.50 -24.34 8.15
CA ALA A 25 -1.87 -23.99 6.78
C ALA A 25 -3.39 -23.73 6.64
N ASN A 26 -4.23 -24.59 7.24
CA ASN A 26 -5.68 -24.44 7.18
C ASN A 26 -6.16 -23.24 8.01
N ARG A 27 -5.56 -22.99 9.18
CA ARG A 27 -5.86 -21.84 10.02
C ARG A 27 -5.54 -20.53 9.29
N GLU A 28 -4.33 -20.41 8.76
CA GLU A 28 -3.86 -19.25 8.02
C GLU A 28 -4.69 -19.03 6.74
N TYR A 29 -4.98 -20.09 5.97
CA TYR A 29 -5.84 -20.01 4.79
C TYR A 29 -7.23 -19.45 5.12
N LYS A 30 -7.85 -19.90 6.21
CA LYS A 30 -9.15 -19.42 6.66
C LYS A 30 -9.10 -17.94 7.05
N ALA A 31 -8.08 -17.52 7.79
CA ALA A 31 -7.89 -16.13 8.21
C ALA A 31 -7.69 -15.22 6.99
N LEU A 32 -6.76 -15.56 6.09
CA LEU A 32 -6.49 -14.80 4.87
C LEU A 32 -7.71 -14.72 3.94
N ARG A 33 -8.55 -15.77 3.88
CA ARG A 33 -9.75 -15.78 3.04
C ARG A 33 -10.80 -14.81 3.57
N GLU A 34 -10.99 -14.76 4.89
CA GLU A 34 -11.91 -13.82 5.53
C GLU A 34 -11.40 -12.38 5.41
N LEU A 35 -10.09 -12.16 5.63
CA LEU A 35 -9.44 -10.86 5.40
C LEU A 35 -9.64 -10.37 3.97
N ALA A 36 -9.45 -11.23 2.97
CA ALA A 36 -9.69 -10.90 1.57
C ALA A 36 -11.18 -10.59 1.29
N HIS A 37 -12.11 -11.32 1.90
CA HIS A 37 -13.54 -11.06 1.79
C HIS A 37 -13.92 -9.68 2.34
N LEU A 38 -13.30 -9.27 3.45
CA LEU A 38 -13.49 -7.98 4.10
C LEU A 38 -12.68 -6.83 3.46
N GLY A 39 -11.88 -7.13 2.42
CA GLY A 39 -11.07 -6.14 1.71
C GLY A 39 -9.85 -5.64 2.49
N ALA A 40 -9.32 -6.44 3.41
CA ALA A 40 -8.08 -6.12 4.12
C ALA A 40 -6.87 -6.11 3.16
N PRO A 41 -5.83 -5.31 3.44
CA PRO A 41 -4.58 -5.38 2.69
C PRO A 41 -3.77 -6.59 3.16
N SER A 42 -4.05 -7.75 2.57
CA SER A 42 -3.31 -8.99 2.80
C SER A 42 -3.01 -9.72 1.50
N VAL A 43 -2.08 -10.66 1.52
CA VAL A 43 -1.87 -11.59 0.40
C VAL A 43 -3.13 -12.44 0.19
N GLN A 44 -3.45 -12.75 -1.06
CA GLN A 44 -4.64 -13.52 -1.39
C GLN A 44 -4.35 -15.03 -1.30
N PRO A 45 -5.08 -15.79 -0.48
CA PRO A 45 -4.90 -17.23 -0.41
C PRO A 45 -5.53 -17.90 -1.64
N ILE A 46 -4.86 -18.93 -2.16
CA ILE A 46 -5.30 -19.69 -3.34
C ILE A 46 -5.67 -21.12 -2.95
N ALA A 47 -4.79 -21.82 -2.25
CA ALA A 47 -4.99 -23.22 -1.92
C ALA A 47 -4.18 -23.66 -0.70
N VAL A 48 -4.62 -24.76 -0.10
CA VAL A 48 -3.85 -25.59 0.84
C VAL A 48 -3.65 -26.95 0.17
N ILE A 49 -2.42 -27.43 0.10
CA ILE A 49 -2.05 -28.68 -0.56
C ILE A 49 -1.49 -29.65 0.50
N GLU A 50 -2.28 -30.66 0.80
CA GLU A 50 -1.97 -31.74 1.75
C GLU A 50 -1.64 -33.06 1.04
N GLY A 51 -1.09 -34.03 1.78
CA GLY A 51 -0.79 -35.36 1.24
C GLY A 51 0.28 -35.34 0.13
N ARG A 52 1.18 -34.36 0.18
CA ARG A 52 2.27 -34.22 -0.79
C ARG A 52 3.33 -35.28 -0.53
N THR A 53 3.92 -35.82 -1.60
CA THR A 53 5.07 -36.74 -1.52
C THR A 53 6.16 -36.33 -2.51
N ASP A 54 7.40 -36.72 -2.23
CA ASP A 54 8.52 -36.59 -3.17
C ASP A 54 8.62 -37.80 -4.11
N ASP A 55 9.62 -37.80 -5.00
CA ASP A 55 9.88 -38.89 -5.96
C ASP A 55 10.20 -40.24 -5.29
N SER A 56 10.60 -40.23 -4.02
CA SER A 56 10.84 -41.43 -3.20
C SER A 56 9.61 -41.86 -2.41
N ASN A 57 8.45 -41.22 -2.64
CA ASN A 57 7.20 -41.43 -1.92
C ASN A 57 7.29 -41.09 -0.42
N ALA A 58 8.26 -40.24 -0.03
CA ALA A 58 8.35 -39.70 1.32
C ALA A 58 7.40 -38.51 1.49
N GLU A 59 6.79 -38.39 2.66
CA GLU A 59 5.81 -37.33 2.95
C GLU A 59 6.49 -35.95 3.00
N LEU A 60 5.90 -34.99 2.29
CA LEU A 60 6.30 -33.59 2.29
C LEU A 60 5.36 -32.77 3.17
N PRO A 61 5.83 -31.66 3.78
CA PRO A 61 4.96 -30.77 4.54
C PRO A 61 3.78 -30.24 3.72
N CYS A 62 2.69 -29.90 4.41
CA CYS A 62 1.57 -29.20 3.80
C CYS A 62 2.04 -27.86 3.22
N ALA A 63 1.46 -27.44 2.09
CA ALA A 63 1.77 -26.15 1.47
C ALA A 63 0.56 -25.22 1.46
N LEU A 64 0.73 -24.02 2.00
CA LEU A 64 -0.16 -22.89 1.74
C LEU A 64 0.33 -22.15 0.49
N VAL A 65 -0.57 -21.92 -0.45
CA VAL A 65 -0.31 -21.18 -1.68
C VAL A 65 -1.07 -19.87 -1.64
N THR A 66 -0.35 -18.76 -1.81
CA THR A 66 -0.91 -17.41 -1.95
C THR A 66 -0.51 -16.80 -3.28
N ARG A 67 -1.28 -15.84 -3.79
CA ARG A 67 -0.84 -15.03 -4.94
C ARG A 67 0.39 -14.23 -4.53
N PHE A 68 1.40 -14.22 -5.40
CA PHE A 68 2.48 -13.26 -5.26
C PHE A 68 1.90 -11.85 -5.37
N LEU A 69 2.33 -10.96 -4.48
CA LEU A 69 1.92 -9.57 -4.50
C LEU A 69 2.89 -8.79 -5.40
N PRO A 70 2.48 -8.40 -6.63
CA PRO A 70 3.39 -7.75 -7.56
C PRO A 70 3.87 -6.40 -7.02
N TYR A 71 5.08 -6.03 -7.43
CA TYR A 71 5.70 -4.75 -7.08
C TYR A 71 5.91 -4.52 -5.58
N SER A 72 5.83 -5.56 -4.76
CA SER A 72 6.05 -5.50 -3.33
C SER A 72 7.47 -5.91 -2.94
N LEU A 73 7.96 -5.33 -1.85
CA LEU A 73 9.30 -5.59 -1.32
C LEU A 73 9.23 -5.85 0.19
N PRO A 74 10.03 -6.78 0.71
CA PRO A 74 10.23 -6.92 2.14
C PRO A 74 11.03 -5.73 2.68
N TYR A 75 10.83 -5.41 3.96
CA TYR A 75 11.48 -4.25 4.60
C TYR A 75 13.00 -4.23 4.45
N ARG A 76 13.66 -5.40 4.49
CA ARG A 76 15.11 -5.50 4.37
C ARG A 76 15.61 -4.95 3.04
N VAL A 77 14.90 -5.22 1.95
CA VAL A 77 15.27 -4.71 0.61
C VAL A 77 15.05 -3.21 0.52
N LEU A 78 14.04 -2.66 1.18
CA LEU A 78 13.80 -1.21 1.18
C LEU A 78 14.80 -0.47 2.07
N LEU A 79 15.02 -0.95 3.29
CA LEU A 79 15.84 -0.27 4.30
C LEU A 79 17.34 -0.47 4.12
N SER A 80 17.78 -1.51 3.41
CA SER A 80 19.18 -1.67 2.98
C SER A 80 19.55 -0.76 1.81
N GLY A 81 18.68 0.21 1.51
CA GLY A 81 18.79 1.27 0.50
C GLY A 81 20.08 2.06 0.61
N LYS A 82 20.85 2.21 -0.46
CA LYS A 82 21.77 3.37 -0.51
C LYS A 82 21.00 4.67 -0.70
N ASP A 83 19.87 4.61 -1.41
CA ASP A 83 19.02 5.74 -1.75
C ASP A 83 17.78 5.88 -0.85
N VAL A 84 17.69 5.07 0.23
CA VAL A 84 16.57 5.21 1.16
C VAL A 84 16.68 6.53 1.90
N THR A 85 15.60 7.29 1.92
CA THR A 85 15.55 8.59 2.59
C THR A 85 14.85 8.48 3.94
N SER A 86 15.05 9.48 4.81
CA SER A 86 14.27 9.60 6.06
C SER A 86 12.77 9.75 5.79
N ASN A 87 12.39 10.27 4.61
CA ASN A 87 11.00 10.33 4.18
C ASN A 87 10.45 8.93 3.87
N ASP A 88 11.19 8.10 3.14
CA ASP A 88 10.77 6.71 2.85
C ASP A 88 10.53 5.93 4.15
N ILE A 89 11.44 6.04 5.12
CA ILE A 89 11.28 5.42 6.45
C ILE A 89 10.00 5.90 7.15
N THR A 90 9.75 7.20 7.10
CA THR A 90 8.54 7.82 7.66
C THR A 90 7.29 7.28 6.97
N MET A 91 7.32 7.11 5.65
CA MET A 91 6.20 6.60 4.86
C MET A 91 5.98 5.09 5.08
N MET A 92 7.03 4.28 5.24
CA MET A 92 6.91 2.88 5.62
C MET A 92 6.31 2.72 7.02
N ALA A 93 6.75 3.53 7.99
CA ALA A 93 6.16 3.53 9.33
C ALA A 93 4.68 3.95 9.32
N ASN A 94 4.31 4.90 8.46
CA ASN A 94 2.91 5.26 8.22
C ASN A 94 2.12 4.08 7.65
N ALA A 95 2.66 3.39 6.65
CA ALA A 95 2.01 2.27 6.00
C ALA A 95 1.74 1.12 6.98
N LEU A 96 2.72 0.75 7.80
CA LEU A 96 2.56 -0.29 8.83
C LEU A 96 1.53 0.11 9.89
N ALA A 97 1.59 1.35 10.39
CA ALA A 97 0.60 1.85 11.35
C ALA A 97 -0.83 1.85 10.76
N LEU A 98 -0.97 2.20 9.48
CA LEU A 98 -2.24 2.19 8.77
C LEU A 98 -2.76 0.75 8.60
N LEU A 99 -1.90 -0.20 8.21
CA LEU A 99 -2.25 -1.62 8.12
C LEU A 99 -2.80 -2.14 9.46
N LEU A 100 -2.12 -1.86 10.58
CA LEU A 100 -2.58 -2.23 11.91
C LEU A 100 -3.97 -1.66 12.23
N VAL A 101 -4.18 -0.36 11.94
CA VAL A 101 -5.51 0.24 12.12
C VAL A 101 -6.57 -0.44 11.27
N GLN A 102 -6.27 -0.73 10.00
CA GLN A 102 -7.22 -1.36 9.08
C GLN A 102 -7.60 -2.77 9.57
N LEU A 103 -6.63 -3.59 9.96
CA LEU A 103 -6.87 -4.91 10.54
C LEU A 103 -7.72 -4.80 11.82
N HIS A 104 -7.38 -3.86 12.71
CA HIS A 104 -8.10 -3.70 13.96
C HIS A 104 -9.54 -3.18 13.77
N LEU A 105 -9.80 -2.37 12.75
CA LEU A 105 -11.15 -1.92 12.40
C LEU A 105 -12.03 -3.07 11.88
N LEU A 106 -11.42 -4.08 11.26
CA LEU A 106 -12.09 -5.32 10.83
C LEU A 106 -12.28 -6.32 11.98
N GLY A 107 -11.80 -6.00 13.18
CA GLY A 107 -11.86 -6.91 14.33
C GLY A 107 -10.81 -8.02 14.28
N PHE A 108 -9.76 -7.89 13.46
CA PHE A 108 -8.70 -8.88 13.32
C PHE A 108 -7.53 -8.58 14.28
N TRP A 109 -7.35 -9.43 15.29
CA TRP A 109 -6.14 -9.45 16.12
C TRP A 109 -5.04 -10.19 15.34
N TRP A 110 -3.88 -9.60 15.15
CA TRP A 110 -2.82 -10.17 14.31
C TRP A 110 -1.94 -11.14 15.09
N GLY A 111 -1.48 -10.79 16.28
CA GLY A 111 -0.71 -11.67 17.15
C GLY A 111 0.74 -11.94 16.74
N ASP A 112 1.17 -11.47 15.57
CA ASP A 112 2.59 -11.47 15.15
C ASP A 112 2.91 -10.28 14.24
N CYS A 113 2.59 -9.08 14.73
CA CYS A 113 2.86 -7.82 14.06
C CYS A 113 4.38 -7.61 13.90
N SER A 114 4.89 -7.65 12.68
CA SER A 114 6.32 -7.51 12.40
C SER A 114 6.58 -6.95 10.99
N LEU A 115 7.79 -6.44 10.76
CA LEU A 115 8.24 -6.05 9.42
C LEU A 115 8.44 -7.29 8.53
N SER A 116 8.87 -8.43 9.07
CA SER A 116 9.03 -9.68 8.32
C SER A 116 7.72 -10.23 7.79
N ASN A 117 6.62 -10.03 8.50
CA ASN A 117 5.28 -10.45 8.09
C ASN A 117 4.54 -9.36 7.29
N THR A 118 5.26 -8.32 6.86
CA THR A 118 4.73 -7.20 6.09
C THR A 118 5.46 -7.05 4.75
N LEU A 119 4.69 -6.95 3.66
CA LEU A 119 5.20 -6.51 2.36
C LEU A 119 4.81 -5.06 2.10
N PHE A 120 5.73 -4.31 1.49
CA PHE A 120 5.52 -2.90 1.18
C PHE A 120 5.49 -2.70 -0.33
N ARG A 121 4.50 -1.96 -0.82
CA ARG A 121 4.41 -1.48 -2.20
C ARG A 121 4.53 0.03 -2.20
N ARG A 122 5.17 0.59 -3.24
CA ARG A 122 5.09 2.04 -3.46
C ARG A 122 3.65 2.40 -3.80
N ASP A 123 3.17 3.48 -3.18
CA ASP A 123 1.86 4.05 -3.44
C ASP A 123 2.03 5.56 -3.64
N ALA A 124 2.37 5.95 -4.86
CA ALA A 124 2.73 7.31 -5.22
C ALA A 124 3.92 7.82 -4.36
N GLU A 125 3.73 8.91 -3.63
CA GLU A 125 4.72 9.49 -2.71
C GLU A 125 4.89 8.72 -1.39
N ALA A 126 4.13 7.64 -1.16
CA ALA A 126 4.14 6.87 0.07
C ALA A 126 4.29 5.35 -0.17
N PHE A 127 3.93 4.56 0.85
CA PHE A 127 3.88 3.11 0.79
C PHE A 127 2.51 2.59 1.22
N ALA A 128 2.10 1.48 0.61
CA ALA A 128 1.04 0.61 1.12
C ALA A 128 1.69 -0.62 1.76
N ALA A 129 1.18 -1.05 2.92
CA ALA A 129 1.66 -2.23 3.64
C ALA A 129 0.61 -3.35 3.56
N TYR A 130 1.08 -4.58 3.41
CA TYR A 130 0.26 -5.77 3.23
C TYR A 130 0.67 -6.85 4.22
N LEU A 131 -0.33 -7.42 4.90
CA LEU A 131 -0.18 -8.60 5.74
C LEU A 131 0.16 -9.82 4.89
N VAL A 132 1.23 -10.53 5.25
CA VAL A 132 1.63 -11.78 4.58
C VAL A 132 1.30 -13.01 5.42
N ASP A 133 1.53 -12.92 6.72
CA ASP A 133 1.36 -14.04 7.64
C ASP A 133 0.23 -13.77 8.62
N ALA A 134 -0.83 -14.57 8.50
CA ALA A 134 -2.01 -14.49 9.35
C ALA A 134 -2.15 -15.71 10.28
N GLU A 135 -1.09 -16.54 10.42
CA GLU A 135 -1.12 -17.81 11.13
C GLU A 135 -1.57 -17.67 12.59
N THR A 136 -1.02 -16.68 13.30
CA THR A 136 -1.34 -16.39 14.70
C THR A 136 -2.66 -15.63 14.87
N GLY A 137 -3.16 -15.01 13.81
CA GLY A 137 -4.25 -14.04 13.90
C GLY A 137 -5.62 -14.66 14.14
N GLU A 138 -6.52 -13.87 14.70
CA GLU A 138 -7.88 -14.27 15.05
C GLU A 138 -8.89 -13.14 14.85
N PHE A 139 -10.04 -13.48 14.27
CA PHE A 139 -11.18 -12.57 14.20
C PHE A 139 -11.96 -12.54 15.50
N GLN A 140 -12.25 -11.33 15.95
CA GLN A 140 -13.11 -11.04 17.08
C GLN A 140 -14.34 -10.26 16.58
N LYS A 141 -15.49 -10.41 17.27
CA LYS A 141 -16.69 -9.60 16.95
C LYS A 141 -16.41 -8.11 16.98
N SER A 142 -15.57 -7.71 17.94
CA SER A 142 -15.02 -6.37 18.08
C SER A 142 -13.76 -6.48 18.91
N LEU A 143 -12.65 -5.90 18.45
CA LEU A 143 -11.43 -5.88 19.24
C LEU A 143 -11.56 -4.94 20.43
N SER A 144 -11.30 -5.49 21.60
CA SER A 144 -11.14 -4.69 22.82
C SER A 144 -9.91 -3.80 22.73
N ASP A 145 -9.87 -2.76 23.56
CA ASP A 145 -8.70 -1.88 23.65
C ASP A 145 -7.45 -2.69 24.05
N GLY A 146 -7.57 -3.61 25.02
CA GLY A 146 -6.47 -4.45 25.46
C GLY A 146 -5.90 -5.38 24.37
N GLN A 147 -6.74 -5.94 23.50
CA GLN A 147 -6.26 -6.75 22.37
C GLN A 147 -5.48 -5.91 21.37
N ARG A 148 -5.93 -4.68 21.10
CA ARG A 148 -5.21 -3.79 20.19
C ARG A 148 -3.89 -3.35 20.79
N GLU A 149 -3.87 -2.94 22.06
CA GLU A 149 -2.63 -2.58 22.76
C GLU A 149 -1.64 -3.74 22.81
N HIS A 150 -2.14 -4.98 22.93
CA HIS A 150 -1.28 -6.16 22.87
C HIS A 150 -0.59 -6.33 21.50
N ASP A 151 -1.32 -6.15 20.39
CA ASP A 151 -0.71 -6.13 19.05
C ASP A 151 0.31 -5.00 18.89
N LEU A 152 0.10 -3.85 19.54
CA LEU A 152 1.06 -2.74 19.54
C LEU A 152 2.31 -3.03 20.37
N GLU A 153 2.19 -3.73 21.49
CA GLU A 153 3.33 -4.19 22.28
C GLU A 153 4.20 -5.18 21.49
N ILE A 154 3.56 -6.14 20.81
CA ILE A 154 4.22 -7.10 19.91
C ILE A 154 4.92 -6.35 18.78
N ALA A 155 4.20 -5.46 18.08
CA ALA A 155 4.77 -4.64 17.01
C ALA A 155 5.95 -3.81 17.50
N HIS A 156 5.85 -3.23 18.69
CA HIS A 156 6.89 -2.40 19.27
C HIS A 156 8.20 -3.19 19.47
N PHE A 157 8.10 -4.40 20.02
CA PHE A 157 9.25 -5.27 20.24
C PHE A 157 9.82 -5.81 18.92
N ASN A 158 8.97 -6.40 18.07
CA ASN A 158 9.38 -7.05 16.82
C ASN A 158 10.06 -6.06 15.88
N VAL A 159 9.44 -4.90 15.63
CA VAL A 159 9.99 -3.87 14.73
C VAL A 159 11.33 -3.35 15.23
N ALA A 160 11.48 -3.14 16.54
CA ALA A 160 12.76 -2.71 17.10
C ALA A 160 13.86 -3.77 16.92
N ALA A 161 13.56 -5.03 17.21
CA ALA A 161 14.52 -6.14 17.07
C ALA A 161 14.96 -6.34 15.61
N GLU A 162 14.03 -6.25 14.67
CA GLU A 162 14.31 -6.40 13.24
C GLU A 162 15.14 -5.26 12.66
N LEU A 163 14.89 -4.03 13.11
CA LEU A 163 15.71 -2.87 12.75
C LEU A 163 17.10 -2.96 13.39
N GLU A 164 17.21 -3.45 14.62
CA GLU A 164 18.50 -3.68 15.28
C GLU A 164 19.34 -4.73 14.55
N ASP A 165 18.73 -5.80 14.06
CA ASP A 165 19.41 -6.80 13.23
C ASP A 165 19.97 -6.20 11.92
N LEU A 166 19.21 -5.30 11.27
CA LEU A 166 19.72 -4.53 10.11
C LEU A 166 20.87 -3.60 10.48
N ALA A 167 20.83 -2.98 11.67
CA ALA A 167 21.89 -2.12 12.17
C ALA A 167 23.19 -2.90 12.41
N LEU A 168 23.08 -4.06 13.08
CA LEU A 168 24.20 -4.96 13.35
C LEU A 168 24.81 -5.51 12.05
N SER A 169 23.98 -5.71 11.02
CA SER A 169 24.41 -6.11 9.68
C SER A 169 25.07 -4.97 8.88
N GLY A 170 25.09 -3.74 9.40
CA GLY A 170 25.71 -2.57 8.76
C GLY A 170 24.95 -2.06 7.53
N VAL A 171 23.68 -2.45 7.36
CA VAL A 171 22.86 -2.09 6.20
C VAL A 171 21.69 -1.17 6.55
N LEU A 172 21.41 -0.92 7.82
CA LEU A 172 20.39 0.04 8.23
C LEU A 172 20.74 1.48 7.82
N PHE A 173 19.73 2.27 7.47
CA PHE A 173 19.87 3.69 7.22
C PHE A 173 20.66 4.41 8.34
N PRO A 174 21.73 5.16 7.99
CA PRO A 174 22.59 5.82 8.97
C PRO A 174 21.83 6.75 9.92
N GLY A 175 22.08 6.59 11.22
CA GLY A 175 21.47 7.44 12.26
C GLY A 175 20.03 7.07 12.63
N MET A 176 19.47 6.00 12.05
CA MET A 176 18.21 5.45 12.47
C MET A 176 18.36 4.73 13.81
N ASP A 177 17.55 5.10 14.80
CA ASP A 177 17.46 4.44 16.09
C ASP A 177 16.29 3.43 16.05
N PRO A 178 16.55 2.11 16.19
CA PRO A 178 15.52 1.06 16.11
C PRO A 178 14.34 1.26 17.06
N ILE A 179 14.63 1.65 18.31
CA ILE A 179 13.61 1.81 19.36
C ILE A 179 12.72 3.01 19.04
N ARG A 180 13.30 4.17 18.72
CA ARG A 180 12.55 5.38 18.35
C ARG A 180 11.74 5.19 17.07
N ALA A 181 12.28 4.45 16.10
CA ALA A 181 11.56 4.13 14.87
C ALA A 181 10.33 3.26 15.17
N SER A 182 10.48 2.25 16.03
CA SER A 182 9.38 1.42 16.50
C SER A 182 8.32 2.23 17.27
N GLU A 183 8.73 3.06 18.24
CA GLU A 183 7.81 3.97 18.95
C GLU A 183 7.04 4.89 18.00
N ALA A 184 7.66 5.32 16.90
CA ALA A 184 7.02 6.19 15.93
C ALA A 184 5.86 5.47 15.21
N VAL A 185 5.95 4.16 14.95
CA VAL A 185 4.85 3.34 14.42
C VAL A 185 3.68 3.37 15.40
N ILE A 186 3.93 3.11 16.69
CA ILE A 186 2.89 3.07 17.73
C ILE A 186 2.21 4.43 17.90
N LYS A 187 2.99 5.51 17.97
CA LYS A 187 2.45 6.89 18.05
C LYS A 187 1.58 7.24 16.83
N ARG A 188 1.96 6.79 15.64
CA ARG A 188 1.16 6.98 14.40
C ARG A 188 -0.13 6.18 14.45
N TYR A 189 -0.06 4.92 14.87
CA TYR A 189 -1.24 4.07 15.04
C TYR A 189 -2.27 4.76 15.95
N HIS A 190 -1.88 5.21 17.15
CA HIS A 190 -2.81 5.88 18.07
C HIS A 190 -3.41 7.15 17.47
N ARG A 191 -2.62 7.93 16.73
CA ARG A 191 -3.09 9.15 16.06
C ARG A 191 -4.16 8.83 15.02
N ILE A 192 -3.94 7.82 14.20
CA ILE A 192 -4.89 7.39 13.16
C ILE A 192 -6.15 6.82 13.82
N TRP A 193 -5.99 5.89 14.79
CA TRP A 193 -7.10 5.28 15.52
C TRP A 193 -7.98 6.33 16.20
N LYS A 194 -7.37 7.28 16.91
CA LYS A 194 -8.03 8.42 17.53
C LYS A 194 -8.82 9.24 16.52
N ALA A 195 -8.19 9.61 15.39
CA ALA A 195 -8.83 10.42 14.35
C ALA A 195 -10.08 9.76 13.76
N LEU A 196 -10.13 8.43 13.73
CA LEU A 196 -11.25 7.64 13.19
C LEU A 196 -12.33 7.33 14.21
N LYS A 197 -11.96 7.00 15.45
CA LYS A 197 -12.92 6.51 16.47
C LYS A 197 -13.44 7.60 17.39
N GLU A 198 -12.66 8.65 17.62
CA GLU A 198 -13.06 9.73 18.52
C GLU A 198 -13.76 10.88 17.78
N ARG A 199 -14.68 11.54 18.48
CA ARG A 199 -15.31 12.78 18.00
C ARG A 199 -14.27 13.89 18.04
N GLN A 200 -13.93 14.43 16.87
CA GLN A 200 -13.04 15.58 16.77
C GLN A 200 -13.81 16.86 17.07
N VAL A 201 -13.22 17.74 17.88
CA VAL A 201 -13.78 19.08 18.14
C VAL A 201 -13.13 20.06 17.17
N LEU A 202 -13.95 20.66 16.31
CA LEU A 202 -13.56 21.65 15.32
C LEU A 202 -13.99 23.06 15.77
N ASP A 203 -13.26 24.07 15.30
CA ASP A 203 -13.64 25.47 15.48
C ASP A 203 -14.84 25.81 14.57
N PRO A 204 -16.01 26.18 15.11
CA PRO A 204 -17.18 26.52 14.30
C PRO A 204 -17.03 27.83 13.53
N LYS A 205 -16.08 28.70 13.89
CA LYS A 205 -15.81 29.95 13.16
C LYS A 205 -14.99 29.72 11.90
N ASP A 206 -14.34 28.56 11.80
CA ASP A 206 -13.54 28.19 10.65
C ASP A 206 -14.38 27.48 9.59
N ARG A 207 -14.70 28.24 8.53
CA ARG A 207 -15.51 27.77 7.39
C ARG A 207 -14.92 26.57 6.66
N HIS A 208 -13.63 26.28 6.83
CA HIS A 208 -12.93 25.17 6.17
C HIS A 208 -12.55 24.04 7.15
N ALA A 209 -12.94 24.09 8.42
CA ALA A 209 -12.53 23.08 9.39
C ALA A 209 -12.97 21.67 9.02
N VAL A 210 -14.24 21.51 8.59
CA VAL A 210 -14.78 20.21 8.14
C VAL A 210 -14.04 19.72 6.90
N GLU A 211 -13.83 20.61 5.92
CA GLU A 211 -13.12 20.26 4.68
C GLU A 211 -11.68 19.82 4.96
N ARG A 212 -10.95 20.50 5.85
CA ARG A 212 -9.60 20.10 6.24
C ARG A 212 -9.59 18.77 7.00
N ALA A 213 -10.55 18.53 7.89
CA ALA A 213 -10.68 17.26 8.58
C ALA A 213 -10.97 16.10 7.62
N MET A 214 -11.84 16.31 6.62
CA MET A 214 -12.09 15.34 5.55
C MET A 214 -10.83 15.08 4.71
N ARG A 215 -10.11 16.14 4.29
CA ARG A 215 -8.85 16.01 3.55
C ARG A 215 -7.81 15.23 4.34
N GLN A 216 -7.67 15.50 5.64
CA GLN A 216 -6.72 14.78 6.49
C GLN A 216 -7.00 13.27 6.54
N LEU A 217 -8.28 12.86 6.57
CA LEU A 217 -8.64 11.43 6.51
C LEU A 217 -8.40 10.82 5.13
N GLN A 218 -8.68 11.56 4.06
CA GLN A 218 -8.36 11.14 2.69
C GLN A 218 -6.86 10.99 2.47
N ASP A 219 -6.04 11.88 3.04
CA ASP A 219 -4.58 11.81 3.00
C ASP A 219 -4.03 10.61 3.81
N LEU A 220 -4.80 10.09 4.76
CA LEU A 220 -4.53 8.83 5.46
C LEU A 220 -5.04 7.59 4.71
N GLY A 221 -5.59 7.75 3.50
CA GLY A 221 -6.08 6.64 2.67
C GLY A 221 -7.50 6.17 2.99
N PHE A 222 -8.24 6.90 3.84
CA PHE A 222 -9.61 6.54 4.21
C PHE A 222 -10.65 7.25 3.34
N ALA A 223 -11.64 6.49 2.87
CA ALA A 223 -12.83 7.02 2.24
C ALA A 223 -13.81 7.52 3.30
N VAL A 224 -14.20 8.79 3.19
CA VAL A 224 -15.17 9.41 4.09
C VAL A 224 -16.30 9.97 3.23
N ASP A 225 -17.29 9.13 2.91
CA ASP A 225 -18.45 9.58 2.13
C ASP A 225 -19.50 10.27 3.00
N GLU A 226 -19.53 9.95 4.30
CA GLU A 226 -20.43 10.56 5.25
C GLU A 226 -19.69 11.00 6.51
N VAL A 227 -20.06 12.16 7.02
CA VAL A 227 -19.58 12.69 8.30
C VAL A 227 -20.78 13.08 9.13
N SER A 228 -20.80 12.73 10.41
CA SER A 228 -21.76 13.33 11.32
C SER A 228 -21.16 14.62 11.87
N VAL A 229 -21.80 15.73 11.56
CA VAL A 229 -21.46 17.05 12.08
C VAL A 229 -22.58 17.48 13.03
N SER A 230 -22.26 17.67 14.31
CA SER A 230 -23.24 18.18 15.29
C SER A 230 -22.71 19.42 15.98
N LEU A 231 -23.56 20.43 16.12
CA LEU A 231 -23.26 21.63 16.90
C LEU A 231 -23.84 21.45 18.30
N ASP A 232 -23.01 21.62 19.32
CA ASP A 232 -23.50 21.69 20.69
C ASP A 232 -23.93 23.12 21.03
N GLY A 233 -25.22 23.27 21.35
CA GLY A 233 -25.87 24.57 21.56
C GLY A 233 -25.40 25.31 22.81
N GLU A 234 -24.86 24.61 23.80
CA GLU A 234 -24.34 25.23 25.03
C GLU A 234 -22.86 25.63 24.91
N SER A 235 -22.04 24.79 24.26
CA SER A 235 -20.60 25.01 24.16
C SER A 235 -20.14 25.69 22.87
N GLN A 236 -21.04 25.92 21.90
CA GLN A 236 -20.72 26.36 20.54
C GLN A 236 -19.56 25.55 19.93
N LYS A 237 -19.52 24.23 20.14
CA LYS A 237 -18.49 23.35 19.56
C LYS A 237 -19.05 22.60 18.37
N LEU A 238 -18.24 22.49 17.32
CA LEU A 238 -18.54 21.68 16.15
C LEU A 238 -17.91 20.30 16.34
N TYR A 239 -18.71 19.25 16.43
CA TYR A 239 -18.22 17.88 16.51
C TYR A 239 -18.20 17.24 15.13
N PHE A 240 -17.07 16.66 14.78
CA PHE A 240 -16.85 15.92 13.54
C PHE A 240 -16.55 14.47 13.88
N GLN A 241 -17.33 13.56 13.31
CA GLN A 241 -17.06 12.14 13.40
C GLN A 241 -17.19 11.52 12.00
N PRO A 242 -16.11 10.92 11.47
CA PRO A 242 -16.17 10.27 10.17
C PRO A 242 -17.00 9.00 10.25
N LYS A 243 -17.90 8.81 9.28
CA LYS A 243 -18.42 7.48 8.98
C LYS A 243 -17.49 6.87 7.96
N LEU A 244 -16.65 5.98 8.43
CA LEU A 244 -15.68 5.32 7.57
C LEU A 244 -16.41 4.49 6.51
N VAL A 245 -16.13 4.77 5.24
CA VAL A 245 -16.56 3.92 4.13
C VAL A 245 -15.48 2.89 3.83
N ALA A 246 -15.87 1.79 3.21
CA ALA A 246 -15.01 0.70 2.79
C ALA A 246 -13.66 1.21 2.22
N PRO A 247 -12.53 0.60 2.62
CA PRO A 247 -11.23 0.90 2.03
C PRO A 247 -11.28 0.85 0.49
N GLY A 248 -10.59 1.79 -0.18
CA GLY A 248 -10.38 1.71 -1.64
C GLY A 248 -11.32 2.52 -2.54
N TYR A 249 -11.98 3.59 -2.06
CA TYR A 249 -12.81 4.48 -2.89
C TYR A 249 -12.13 4.95 -4.18
N HIS A 250 -10.93 5.56 -4.09
CA HIS A 250 -10.22 6.06 -5.28
C HIS A 250 -9.84 4.91 -6.22
N ARG A 251 -9.43 3.76 -5.67
CA ARG A 251 -9.09 2.55 -6.44
C ARG A 251 -10.31 2.05 -7.23
N ASN A 252 -11.45 1.93 -6.57
CA ASN A 252 -12.71 1.50 -7.19
C ASN A 252 -13.16 2.50 -8.26
N ARG A 253 -13.11 3.79 -7.95
CA ARG A 253 -13.51 4.84 -8.88
C ARG A 253 -12.63 4.87 -10.13
N LEU A 254 -11.31 4.76 -9.98
CA LEU A 254 -10.39 4.70 -11.11
C LEU A 254 -10.63 3.43 -11.94
N ARG A 255 -10.79 2.28 -11.29
CA ARG A 255 -11.06 1.00 -11.95
C ARG A 255 -12.36 1.03 -12.75
N GLU A 256 -13.43 1.60 -12.21
CA GLU A 256 -14.71 1.77 -12.93
C GLU A 256 -14.57 2.65 -14.19
N LEU A 257 -13.76 3.70 -14.12
CA LEU A 257 -13.60 4.65 -15.22
C LEU A 257 -12.60 4.18 -16.29
N THR A 258 -11.58 3.42 -15.89
CA THR A 258 -10.40 3.16 -16.74
C THR A 258 -9.99 1.69 -16.83
N GLY A 259 -10.46 0.84 -15.90
CA GLY A 259 -10.01 -0.54 -15.74
C GLY A 259 -8.66 -0.69 -15.03
N LEU A 260 -7.98 0.41 -14.66
CA LEU A 260 -6.67 0.33 -14.01
C LEU A 260 -6.78 -0.13 -12.54
N GLU A 261 -5.94 -1.08 -12.17
CA GLU A 261 -5.75 -1.52 -10.79
C GLU A 261 -4.51 -0.84 -10.21
N THR A 262 -4.67 -0.17 -9.08
CA THR A 262 -3.63 0.68 -8.45
C THR A 262 -3.79 0.69 -6.94
N GLU A 263 -2.78 1.21 -6.25
CA GLU A 263 -2.88 1.59 -4.84
C GLU A 263 -3.64 2.91 -4.65
N ALA A 264 -3.94 3.28 -3.40
CA ALA A 264 -4.93 4.33 -3.11
C ALA A 264 -4.47 5.74 -3.51
N LEU A 265 -3.21 6.09 -3.22
CA LEU A 265 -2.64 7.40 -3.55
C LEU A 265 -2.28 7.48 -5.04
N GLN A 266 -1.82 6.39 -5.65
CA GLN A 266 -1.70 6.26 -7.11
C GLN A 266 -3.05 6.53 -7.78
N ALA A 267 -4.14 5.90 -7.31
CA ALA A 267 -5.46 6.12 -7.86
C ALA A 267 -5.88 7.59 -7.75
N LYS A 268 -5.66 8.23 -6.59
CA LYS A 268 -5.91 9.66 -6.36
C LYS A 268 -5.11 10.52 -7.33
N ARG A 269 -3.83 10.19 -7.57
CA ARG A 269 -2.95 10.91 -8.49
C ARG A 269 -3.43 10.80 -9.94
N LEU A 270 -3.80 9.60 -10.38
CA LEU A 270 -4.27 9.35 -11.75
C LEU A 270 -5.64 10.01 -11.99
N LEU A 271 -6.55 9.96 -11.02
CA LEU A 271 -7.83 10.68 -11.08
C LEU A 271 -7.61 12.20 -11.17
N ALA A 272 -6.66 12.76 -10.42
CA ALA A 272 -6.33 14.18 -10.53
C ALA A 272 -5.74 14.54 -11.91
N SER A 273 -4.98 13.64 -12.54
CA SER A 273 -4.49 13.79 -13.92
C SER A 273 -5.64 13.79 -14.93
N LEU A 274 -6.60 12.85 -14.78
CA LEU A 274 -7.82 12.78 -15.57
C LEU A 274 -8.66 14.06 -15.42
N ASP A 275 -8.86 14.56 -14.20
CA ASP A 275 -9.63 15.77 -13.95
C ASP A 275 -8.99 17.00 -14.61
N ARG A 276 -7.65 17.09 -14.60
CA ARG A 276 -6.92 18.14 -15.34
C ARG A 276 -7.07 18.01 -16.85
N PHE A 277 -7.05 16.78 -17.38
CA PHE A 277 -7.31 16.53 -18.80
C PHE A 277 -8.72 16.98 -19.19
N ARG A 278 -9.75 16.52 -18.46
CA ARG A 278 -11.16 16.88 -18.63
C ARG A 278 -11.43 18.37 -18.38
N GLY A 279 -10.60 19.03 -17.57
CA GLY A 279 -10.65 20.47 -17.32
C GLY A 279 -10.36 21.33 -18.55
N ARG A 280 -9.64 20.78 -19.55
CA ARG A 280 -9.28 21.45 -20.80
C ARG A 280 -10.24 21.17 -21.95
N GLU A 281 -11.20 20.25 -21.77
CA GLU A 281 -12.19 19.95 -22.78
C GLU A 281 -13.21 21.09 -22.92
N GLU A 282 -13.70 21.30 -24.15
CA GLU A 282 -14.70 22.32 -24.46
C GLU A 282 -16.04 22.02 -23.76
N ASN A 283 -16.80 23.08 -23.48
CA ASN A 283 -18.14 22.95 -22.92
C ASN A 283 -19.18 22.80 -24.06
N PRO A 284 -20.19 21.93 -23.91
CA PRO A 284 -20.43 21.05 -22.76
C PRO A 284 -19.44 19.88 -22.73
N LYS A 285 -18.95 19.55 -21.52
CA LYS A 285 -17.98 18.45 -21.35
C LYS A 285 -18.59 17.12 -21.82
N PRO A 286 -17.81 16.25 -22.50
CA PRO A 286 -18.23 14.90 -22.85
C PRO A 286 -18.67 14.06 -21.62
N PRO A 287 -19.33 12.91 -21.81
CA PRO A 287 -19.52 11.94 -20.73
C PRO A 287 -18.19 11.57 -20.06
N ILE A 288 -18.18 11.35 -18.74
CA ILE A 288 -16.93 11.08 -18.01
C ILE A 288 -16.21 9.82 -18.49
N ALA A 289 -16.96 8.80 -18.93
CA ALA A 289 -16.39 7.58 -19.50
C ALA A 289 -15.62 7.85 -20.80
N ASP A 290 -16.10 8.78 -21.64
CA ASP A 290 -15.40 9.15 -22.88
C ASP A 290 -14.13 9.94 -22.58
N SER A 291 -14.18 10.92 -21.66
CA SER A 291 -12.98 11.64 -21.22
C SER A 291 -11.96 10.71 -20.58
N ALA A 292 -12.40 9.73 -19.78
CA ALA A 292 -11.53 8.74 -19.15
C ALA A 292 -10.85 7.84 -20.18
N ARG A 293 -11.60 7.32 -21.17
CA ARG A 293 -11.05 6.53 -22.28
C ARG A 293 -10.04 7.33 -23.10
N ARG A 294 -10.34 8.60 -23.39
CA ARG A 294 -9.44 9.49 -24.12
C ARG A 294 -8.18 9.80 -23.33
N TRP A 295 -8.29 10.18 -22.06
CA TRP A 295 -7.13 10.38 -21.19
C TRP A 295 -6.26 9.12 -21.11
N LEU A 296 -6.88 7.94 -20.98
CA LEU A 296 -6.16 6.67 -20.93
C LEU A 296 -5.32 6.46 -22.21
N ASN A 297 -5.89 6.72 -23.39
CA ASN A 297 -5.23 6.47 -24.67
C ASN A 297 -4.31 7.60 -25.14
N GLU A 298 -4.63 8.86 -24.82
CA GLU A 298 -3.92 10.05 -25.30
C GLU A 298 -2.86 10.54 -24.30
N THR A 299 -2.98 10.18 -23.02
CA THR A 299 -2.09 10.67 -21.95
C THR A 299 -1.41 9.55 -21.17
N TYR A 300 -2.14 8.56 -20.67
CA TYR A 300 -1.55 7.53 -19.80
C TYR A 300 -0.74 6.49 -20.59
N ARG A 301 -1.38 5.79 -21.55
CA ARG A 301 -0.76 4.72 -22.36
C ARG A 301 0.52 5.17 -23.07
N PRO A 302 0.57 6.32 -23.77
CA PRO A 302 1.77 6.74 -24.48
C PRO A 302 2.97 6.96 -23.56
N ILE A 303 2.74 7.25 -22.27
CA ILE A 303 3.81 7.45 -21.29
C ILE A 303 4.27 6.11 -20.72
N VAL A 304 3.36 5.25 -20.27
CA VAL A 304 3.76 3.95 -19.69
C VAL A 304 4.34 2.99 -20.75
N GLU A 305 3.95 3.12 -22.02
CA GLU A 305 4.55 2.37 -23.13
C GLU A 305 6.02 2.74 -23.39
N MET A 306 6.50 3.87 -22.85
CA MET A 306 7.92 4.25 -22.89
C MET A 306 8.77 3.45 -21.90
N ILE A 307 8.18 2.69 -20.96
CA ILE A 307 8.93 1.82 -20.05
C ILE A 307 9.80 0.85 -20.89
N PRO A 308 11.14 0.85 -20.70
CA PRO A 308 12.04 -0.01 -21.44
C PRO A 308 11.67 -1.49 -21.32
N GLN A 309 11.87 -2.27 -22.39
CA GLN A 309 11.47 -3.68 -22.44
C GLN A 309 12.07 -4.52 -21.29
N ASN A 310 13.31 -4.22 -20.87
CA ASN A 310 13.99 -4.88 -19.76
C ASN A 310 13.48 -4.49 -18.36
N ALA A 311 12.68 -3.42 -18.27
CA ALA A 311 12.06 -2.95 -17.04
C ALA A 311 10.54 -3.25 -16.97
N ARG A 312 9.95 -3.80 -18.04
CA ARG A 312 8.55 -4.25 -18.05
C ARG A 312 8.34 -5.35 -17.01
N GLY A 313 7.25 -5.25 -16.25
CA GLY A 313 6.96 -6.15 -15.13
C GLY A 313 7.82 -5.92 -13.87
N ARG A 314 8.86 -5.09 -13.96
CA ARG A 314 9.67 -4.64 -12.81
C ARG A 314 9.21 -3.32 -12.24
N ILE A 315 8.76 -2.43 -13.11
CA ILE A 315 8.20 -1.12 -12.77
C ILE A 315 6.67 -1.17 -12.93
N GLU A 316 5.96 -0.80 -11.87
CA GLU A 316 4.51 -0.64 -11.92
C GLU A 316 4.15 0.58 -12.77
N GLU A 317 3.27 0.41 -13.76
CA GLU A 317 2.88 1.46 -14.70
C GLU A 317 2.30 2.70 -14.01
N ALA A 318 1.43 2.49 -13.02
CA ALA A 318 0.79 3.61 -12.30
C ALA A 318 1.79 4.40 -11.47
N GLN A 319 2.76 3.70 -10.85
CA GLN A 319 3.84 4.32 -10.10
C GLN A 319 4.78 5.09 -11.04
N PHE A 320 5.14 4.50 -12.18
CA PHE A 320 5.94 5.17 -13.20
C PHE A 320 5.27 6.46 -13.68
N PHE A 321 3.97 6.38 -14.02
CA PHE A 321 3.23 7.55 -14.46
C PHE A 321 3.19 8.64 -13.38
N HIS A 322 3.01 8.28 -12.10
CA HIS A 322 3.09 9.22 -10.98
C HIS A 322 4.46 9.92 -10.92
N GLU A 323 5.56 9.17 -11.00
CA GLU A 323 6.92 9.71 -10.89
C GLU A 323 7.25 10.60 -12.09
N VAL A 324 6.81 10.25 -13.31
CA VAL A 324 6.94 11.11 -14.49
C VAL A 324 6.20 12.44 -14.28
N LEU A 325 5.03 12.43 -13.64
CA LEU A 325 4.32 13.67 -13.32
C LEU A 325 5.10 14.55 -12.33
N GLU A 326 5.77 13.96 -11.34
CA GLU A 326 6.63 14.69 -10.40
C GLU A 326 7.89 15.23 -11.07
N HIS A 327 8.56 14.39 -11.86
CA HIS A 327 9.76 14.78 -12.60
C HIS A 327 9.46 15.90 -13.59
N ARG A 328 8.32 15.84 -14.30
CA ARG A 328 7.85 16.94 -15.15
C ARG A 328 7.72 18.24 -14.38
N TRP A 329 7.17 18.21 -13.17
CA TRP A 329 7.02 19.40 -12.35
C TRP A 329 8.40 19.99 -12.00
N TYR A 330 9.32 19.16 -11.50
CA TYR A 330 10.70 19.59 -11.20
C TYR A 330 11.42 20.19 -12.42
N LEU A 331 11.37 19.51 -13.57
CA LEU A 331 11.95 20.00 -14.81
C LEU A 331 11.31 21.32 -15.26
N SER A 332 9.99 21.43 -15.16
CA SER A 332 9.28 22.65 -15.57
C SER A 332 9.61 23.84 -14.67
N GLU A 333 9.82 23.61 -13.36
CA GLU A 333 10.29 24.65 -12.44
C GLU A 333 11.71 25.10 -12.79
N ARG A 334 12.60 24.15 -13.12
CA ARG A 334 13.99 24.45 -13.50
C ARG A 334 14.11 25.21 -14.81
N GLU A 335 13.36 24.80 -15.84
CA GLU A 335 13.41 25.41 -17.18
C GLU A 335 12.49 26.66 -17.30
N GLY A 336 11.63 26.91 -16.31
CA GLY A 336 10.72 28.05 -16.30
C GLY A 336 9.51 27.94 -17.26
N HIS A 337 9.30 26.77 -17.87
CA HIS A 337 8.14 26.49 -18.72
C HIS A 337 7.75 25.00 -18.66
N ASP A 338 6.54 24.66 -19.09
CA ASP A 338 6.12 23.26 -19.20
C ASP A 338 6.96 22.51 -20.24
N VAL A 339 7.66 21.46 -19.82
CA VAL A 339 8.49 20.63 -20.71
C VAL A 339 7.70 19.52 -21.42
N GLY A 340 6.45 19.27 -21.01
CA GLY A 340 5.62 18.20 -21.56
C GLY A 340 5.92 16.81 -20.99
N LEU A 341 4.94 15.91 -21.07
CA LEU A 341 5.03 14.58 -20.44
C LEU A 341 6.02 13.65 -21.14
N THR A 342 6.05 13.63 -22.47
CA THR A 342 6.95 12.74 -23.22
C THR A 342 8.41 13.05 -22.95
N PHE A 343 8.78 14.33 -22.91
CA PHE A 343 10.14 14.75 -22.56
C PHE A 343 10.49 14.37 -21.12
N ALA A 344 9.58 14.63 -20.18
CA ALA A 344 9.78 14.25 -18.78
C ALA A 344 9.91 12.74 -18.60
N ALA A 345 9.13 11.93 -19.33
CA ALA A 345 9.22 10.48 -19.28
C ALA A 345 10.58 9.98 -19.78
N GLN A 346 11.07 10.53 -20.89
CA GLN A 346 12.39 10.19 -21.42
C GLN A 346 13.51 10.56 -20.43
N SER A 347 13.52 11.79 -19.92
CA SER A 347 14.51 12.21 -18.92
C SER A 347 14.41 11.37 -17.64
N TYR A 348 13.21 11.01 -17.19
CA TYR A 348 13.05 10.14 -16.02
C TYR A 348 13.67 8.75 -16.23
N ILE A 349 13.45 8.16 -17.41
CA ILE A 349 14.04 6.86 -17.78
C ILE A 349 15.56 6.94 -17.83
N ASP A 350 16.12 8.03 -18.34
CA ASP A 350 17.56 8.18 -18.51
C ASP A 350 18.27 8.52 -17.19
N ASP A 351 17.67 9.39 -16.37
CA ASP A 351 18.33 10.00 -15.21
C ASP A 351 17.98 9.34 -13.86
N VAL A 352 16.80 8.71 -13.75
CA VAL A 352 16.26 8.26 -12.45
C VAL A 352 16.01 6.75 -12.41
N ALA A 353 15.36 6.20 -13.44
CA ALA A 353 15.01 4.77 -13.47
C ALA A 353 16.21 3.80 -13.24
N PRO A 354 17.45 4.06 -13.70
CA PRO A 354 18.58 3.15 -13.50
C PRO A 354 19.00 2.98 -12.04
N PHE A 355 18.64 3.93 -11.17
CA PHE A 355 18.98 3.90 -9.75
C PHE A 355 17.85 3.36 -8.89
N ARG A 356 16.72 3.00 -9.51
CA ARG A 356 15.55 2.49 -8.80
C ARG A 356 15.78 1.05 -8.35
N ARG A 357 15.32 0.75 -7.13
CA ARG A 357 15.09 -0.64 -6.70
C ARG A 357 13.76 -1.11 -7.24
N ASP A 358 13.86 -1.99 -8.22
CA ASP A 358 12.71 -2.63 -8.82
C ASP A 358 12.20 -3.77 -7.95
N SER A 359 10.88 -3.89 -7.88
CA SER A 359 10.15 -4.89 -7.12
C SER A 359 9.63 -6.03 -7.98
N GLY A 360 10.16 -6.14 -9.19
CA GLY A 360 9.90 -7.25 -10.11
C GLY A 360 10.52 -8.56 -9.66
N VAL A 361 9.98 -9.64 -10.20
CA VAL A 361 10.47 -11.00 -9.96
C VAL A 361 11.79 -11.20 -10.71
N GLU A 362 12.94 -11.08 -10.03
CA GLU A 362 14.19 -11.67 -10.49
C GLU A 362 14.22 -13.14 -10.07
N MET A 363 13.85 -14.04 -10.98
CA MET A 363 14.06 -15.47 -10.79
C MET A 363 15.23 -15.87 -11.68
N GLU A 364 16.33 -16.31 -11.06
CA GLU A 364 17.43 -16.93 -11.79
C GLU A 364 16.87 -18.02 -12.69
N ALA A 365 17.22 -17.96 -13.98
CA ALA A 365 17.01 -19.08 -14.88
C ALA A 365 17.86 -20.24 -14.33
N ASN A 366 17.22 -21.17 -13.60
CA ASN A 366 17.86 -22.43 -13.26
C ASN A 366 18.35 -23.06 -14.57
N LYS A 367 19.67 -23.23 -14.67
CA LYS A 367 20.32 -24.04 -15.69
C LYS A 367 20.05 -25.52 -15.46
#